data_AF-A0A3N1GHN5-F1
#
_entry.id   AF-A0A3N1GHN5-F1
#
_cell.length_a   1.000
_cell.length_b   1.000
_cell.length_c   1.000
_cell.angle_alpha   90.00
_cell.angle_beta   90.00
_cell.angle_gamma   90.00
#
_symmetry.space_group_name_H-M   'P 1'
#
loop_
_entity.id
_entity.type
_entity.pdbx_description
1 polymer ?
#
loop_
_entity_poly.entity_id
_entity_poly.type
_entity_poly.pdbx_seq_one_letter_code
_entity_poly.pdbx_strand_id
1 'polypeptide(L)'
;MDEVAIVAGQDTQPVIEDPAAVIAPRKPAARSAPKWETDARDRVRTAVRRFSKPLADLVARDANEGDTRLLVTDFLCEGLGYDKYEDLTTEYQVKGEFADYGVRIDRQLTAFIEVKRCATKLNAKHLRQVEMYAVNEGVEWMVLTNGQVWQVYHLTAGLPVVIDLALEVDLLGDGGPAHKGDALFPLSKEAFKRRVIDDLWRAKAATSPKSLASVLLSDAVLESARKELRRQTSHNIDAKELGRLLQTTVLRDSL
;
A
#
# COMPACT_ATOMS: atom_id res chain seq x y z
N MET A 1 -15.42 -94.81 25.87
CA MET A 1 -14.98 -94.96 24.47
C MET A 1 -15.37 -93.68 23.77
N ASP A 2 -14.40 -93.16 23.02
CA ASP A 2 -14.44 -91.95 22.17
C ASP A 2 -14.45 -90.62 22.96
N GLU A 3 -13.61 -89.62 22.70
CA GLU A 3 -12.51 -89.43 21.76
C GLU A 3 -11.70 -88.22 22.29
N VAL A 4 -10.37 -88.31 22.32
CA VAL A 4 -9.47 -87.24 22.74
C VAL A 4 -9.15 -86.39 21.51
N ALA A 5 -9.63 -85.14 21.47
CA ALA A 5 -9.26 -84.16 20.45
C ALA A 5 -8.30 -83.12 21.04
N ILE A 6 -7.05 -83.21 20.59
CA ILE A 6 -5.96 -82.26 20.78
C ILE A 6 -6.18 -81.10 19.79
N VAL A 7 -6.25 -79.86 20.27
CA VAL A 7 -6.12 -78.67 19.41
C VAL A 7 -4.99 -77.80 19.93
N ALA A 8 -4.02 -77.61 19.03
CA ALA A 8 -2.77 -76.91 19.22
C ALA A 8 -2.96 -75.41 19.47
N GLY A 9 -2.06 -74.86 20.30
CA GLY A 9 -1.95 -73.43 20.54
C GLY A 9 -1.62 -72.66 19.26
N GLN A 10 -2.30 -71.53 19.06
CA GLN A 10 -1.95 -70.56 18.04
C GLN A 10 -1.11 -69.46 18.68
N ASP A 11 0.11 -69.34 18.15
CA ASP A 11 1.06 -68.25 18.39
C ASP A 11 0.43 -66.90 18.08
N THR A 12 0.33 -66.04 19.09
CA THR A 12 0.06 -64.61 18.92
C THR A 12 1.34 -63.93 18.41
N GLN A 13 1.40 -63.65 17.11
CA GLN A 13 2.38 -62.70 16.56
C GLN A 13 2.00 -61.26 17.00
N PRO A 14 2.95 -60.46 17.51
CA PRO A 14 2.68 -59.06 17.79
C PRO A 14 2.64 -58.25 16.48
N VAL A 15 1.57 -57.48 16.31
CA VAL A 15 1.46 -56.45 15.27
C VAL A 15 2.49 -55.36 15.61
N ILE A 16 3.51 -55.22 14.78
CA ILE A 16 4.46 -54.12 14.85
C ILE A 16 3.76 -52.91 14.22
N GLU A 17 3.23 -52.01 15.05
CA GLU A 17 2.83 -50.67 14.60
C GLU A 17 4.09 -49.87 14.23
N ASP A 18 4.12 -49.36 13.01
CA ASP A 18 5.15 -48.46 12.49
C ASP A 18 5.01 -47.06 13.13
N PRO A 19 5.94 -46.60 13.98
CA PRO A 19 5.80 -45.33 14.67
C PRO A 19 6.49 -44.22 13.88
N ALA A 20 5.94 -43.86 12.71
CA ALA A 20 6.46 -42.70 11.96
C ALA A 20 5.44 -42.02 11.04
N ALA A 21 4.17 -41.91 11.43
CA ALA A 21 3.29 -40.91 10.84
C ALA A 21 3.48 -39.56 11.55
N VAL A 22 4.57 -38.87 11.23
CA VAL A 22 4.77 -37.46 11.63
C VAL A 22 3.66 -36.65 10.97
N ILE A 23 2.65 -36.28 11.76
CA ILE A 23 1.61 -35.34 11.34
C ILE A 23 2.31 -34.00 11.08
N ALA A 24 2.58 -33.72 9.80
CA ALA A 24 3.06 -32.43 9.37
C ALA A 24 2.05 -31.36 9.85
N PRO A 25 2.50 -30.24 10.45
CA PRO A 25 1.58 -29.21 10.90
C PRO A 25 0.86 -28.65 9.67
N ARG A 26 -0.47 -28.78 9.66
CA ARG A 26 -1.33 -28.12 8.66
C ARG A 26 -0.99 -26.64 8.68
N LYS A 27 -0.49 -26.10 7.56
CA LYS A 27 -0.36 -24.64 7.37
C LYS A 27 -1.71 -24.00 7.73
N PRO A 28 -1.72 -22.93 8.55
CA PRO A 28 -2.96 -22.20 8.80
C PRO A 28 -3.53 -21.79 7.44
N ALA A 29 -4.77 -22.20 7.14
CA ALA A 29 -5.46 -21.69 5.96
C ALA A 29 -5.47 -20.16 6.08
N ALA A 30 -4.99 -19.47 5.04
CA ALA A 30 -5.06 -18.02 4.98
C ALA A 30 -6.52 -17.63 5.24
N ARG A 31 -6.78 -16.89 6.33
CA ARG A 31 -8.13 -16.37 6.60
C ARG A 31 -8.53 -15.57 5.37
N SER A 32 -9.63 -15.95 4.74
CA SER A 32 -10.23 -15.16 3.66
C SER A 32 -10.41 -13.73 4.16
N ALA A 33 -10.12 -12.75 3.32
CA ALA A 33 -10.33 -11.34 3.66
C ALA A 33 -11.76 -11.13 4.20
N PRO A 34 -11.97 -10.22 5.16
CA PRO A 34 -13.30 -9.90 5.64
C PRO A 34 -14.21 -9.47 4.49
N LYS A 35 -15.51 -9.77 4.60
CA LYS A 35 -16.48 -9.47 3.53
C LYS A 35 -16.43 -8.01 3.03
N TRP A 36 -16.31 -7.04 3.95
CA TRP A 36 -16.23 -5.61 3.59
C TRP A 36 -15.06 -5.30 2.65
N GLU A 37 -13.92 -6.00 2.82
CA GLU A 37 -12.73 -5.80 2.01
C GLU A 37 -12.94 -6.39 0.62
N THR A 38 -13.50 -7.60 0.55
CA THR A 38 -13.84 -8.23 -0.74
C THR A 38 -14.85 -7.40 -1.53
N ASP A 39 -15.93 -6.97 -0.89
CA ASP A 39 -16.98 -6.16 -1.52
C ASP A 39 -16.42 -4.83 -2.05
N ALA A 40 -15.58 -4.14 -1.27
CA ALA A 40 -14.96 -2.89 -1.68
C ALA A 40 -13.93 -3.08 -2.81
N ARG A 41 -13.08 -4.11 -2.75
CA ARG A 41 -12.14 -4.45 -3.85
C ARG A 41 -12.89 -4.73 -5.15
N ASP A 42 -13.97 -5.51 -5.09
CA ASP A 42 -14.77 -5.85 -6.27
C ASP A 42 -15.48 -4.62 -6.85
N ARG A 43 -15.95 -3.70 -6.00
CA ARG A 43 -16.52 -2.41 -6.44
C ARG A 43 -15.48 -1.56 -7.15
N VAL A 44 -14.30 -1.36 -6.57
CA VAL A 44 -13.22 -0.57 -7.17
C VAL A 44 -12.79 -1.19 -8.50
N ARG A 45 -12.59 -2.52 -8.56
CA ARG A 45 -12.26 -3.25 -9.79
C ARG A 45 -13.32 -3.08 -10.88
N THR A 46 -14.60 -3.12 -10.51
CA THR A 46 -15.72 -2.92 -11.44
C THR A 46 -15.74 -1.49 -11.97
N ALA A 47 -15.50 -0.50 -11.12
CA ALA A 47 -15.38 0.89 -11.53
C ALA A 47 -14.19 1.11 -12.47
N VAL A 48 -13.00 0.56 -12.18
CA VAL A 48 -11.85 0.63 -13.09
C VAL A 48 -12.21 0.12 -14.49
N ARG A 49 -12.96 -0.98 -14.60
CA ARG A 49 -13.47 -1.49 -15.89
C ARG A 49 -14.44 -0.53 -16.55
N ARG A 50 -15.44 -0.07 -15.80
CA ARG A 50 -16.51 0.81 -16.31
C ARG A 50 -15.98 2.15 -16.80
N PHE A 51 -15.07 2.78 -16.05
CA PHE A 51 -14.55 4.10 -16.34
C PHE A 51 -13.36 4.10 -17.31
N SER A 52 -12.79 2.93 -17.65
CA SER A 52 -11.63 2.85 -18.55
C SER A 52 -11.88 3.50 -19.92
N LYS A 53 -13.01 3.20 -20.57
CA LYS A 53 -13.34 3.79 -21.88
C LYS A 53 -13.67 5.30 -21.78
N PRO A 54 -14.59 5.76 -20.91
CA PRO A 54 -14.84 7.19 -20.73
C PRO A 54 -13.57 8.00 -20.43
N LEU A 55 -12.69 7.47 -19.57
CA LEU A 55 -11.42 8.11 -19.23
C LEU A 55 -10.48 8.19 -20.44
N ALA A 56 -10.35 7.12 -21.22
CA ALA A 56 -9.56 7.12 -22.45
C ALA A 56 -10.10 8.14 -23.48
N ASP A 57 -11.43 8.26 -23.59
CA ASP A 57 -12.07 9.23 -24.47
C ASP A 57 -11.81 10.68 -24.00
N LEU A 58 -11.81 10.95 -22.68
CA LEU A 58 -11.43 12.25 -22.12
C LEU A 58 -9.98 12.60 -22.45
N VAL A 59 -9.05 11.65 -22.27
CA VAL A 59 -7.63 11.82 -22.59
C VAL A 59 -7.44 12.09 -24.08
N ALA A 60 -8.09 11.31 -24.95
CA ALA A 60 -7.95 11.44 -26.41
C ALA A 60 -8.41 12.81 -26.95
N ARG A 61 -9.39 13.45 -26.30
CA ARG A 61 -9.90 14.76 -26.70
C ARG A 61 -9.31 15.94 -25.92
N ASP A 62 -8.32 15.70 -25.07
CA ASP A 62 -7.75 16.69 -24.13
C ASP A 62 -8.85 17.46 -23.36
N ALA A 63 -9.70 16.71 -22.65
CA ALA A 63 -10.81 17.27 -21.90
C ALA A 63 -10.33 18.31 -20.88
N ASN A 64 -11.15 19.36 -20.69
CA ASN A 64 -10.87 20.40 -19.72
C ASN A 64 -10.96 19.87 -18.26
N GLU A 65 -10.55 20.71 -17.31
CA GLU A 65 -10.48 20.32 -15.90
C GLU A 65 -11.86 20.00 -15.31
N GLY A 66 -12.90 20.75 -15.73
CA GLY A 66 -14.27 20.52 -15.31
C GLY A 66 -14.80 19.17 -15.77
N ASP A 67 -14.59 18.81 -17.03
CA ASP A 67 -14.97 17.50 -17.58
C ASP A 67 -14.22 16.36 -16.87
N THR A 68 -12.93 16.57 -16.57
CA THR A 68 -12.13 15.59 -15.82
C THR A 68 -12.67 15.43 -14.39
N ARG A 69 -13.01 16.54 -13.74
CA ARG A 69 -13.60 16.58 -12.39
C ARG A 69 -14.94 15.85 -12.32
N LEU A 70 -15.78 15.94 -13.36
CA LEU A 70 -17.03 15.18 -13.43
C LEU A 70 -16.77 13.67 -13.37
N LEU A 71 -15.86 13.15 -14.21
CA LEU A 71 -15.50 11.73 -14.19
C LEU A 71 -14.87 11.31 -12.87
N VAL A 72 -14.00 12.15 -12.29
CA VAL A 72 -13.40 11.88 -10.97
C VAL A 72 -14.48 11.83 -9.89
N THR A 73 -15.46 12.73 -9.90
CA THR A 73 -16.58 12.71 -8.94
C THR A 73 -17.35 11.40 -9.02
N ASP A 74 -17.68 10.96 -10.23
CA ASP A 74 -18.40 9.70 -10.45
C ASP A 74 -17.56 8.51 -9.98
N PHE A 75 -16.24 8.53 -10.22
CA PHE A 75 -15.33 7.48 -9.76
C PHE A 75 -15.19 7.45 -8.22
N LEU A 76 -15.10 8.61 -7.57
CA LEU A 76 -15.08 8.72 -6.11
C LEU A 76 -16.36 8.12 -5.52
N CYS A 77 -17.52 8.43 -6.11
CA CYS A 77 -18.79 7.97 -5.59
C CYS A 77 -19.04 6.49 -5.89
N GLU A 78 -19.02 6.11 -7.16
CA GLU A 78 -19.42 4.77 -7.60
C GLU A 78 -18.30 3.73 -7.42
N GLY A 79 -17.04 4.14 -7.54
CA GLY A 79 -15.89 3.25 -7.43
C GLY A 79 -15.34 3.17 -6.01
N LEU A 80 -15.04 4.33 -5.42
CA LEU A 80 -14.43 4.38 -4.09
C LEU A 80 -15.46 4.36 -2.95
N GLY A 81 -16.74 4.56 -3.25
CA GLY A 81 -17.85 4.39 -2.30
C GLY A 81 -18.10 5.61 -1.40
N TYR A 82 -17.62 6.79 -1.81
CA TYR A 82 -17.92 8.04 -1.11
C TYR A 82 -19.34 8.51 -1.43
N ASP A 83 -20.05 8.97 -0.42
CA ASP A 83 -21.29 9.71 -0.61
C ASP A 83 -20.97 11.15 -1.02
N LYS A 84 -21.62 11.60 -2.10
CA LYS A 84 -21.37 12.90 -2.71
C LYS A 84 -21.68 14.08 -1.77
N TYR A 85 -22.64 13.93 -0.87
CA TYR A 85 -23.15 15.00 -0.01
C TYR A 85 -22.63 14.90 1.42
N GLU A 86 -22.37 13.68 1.91
CA GLU A 86 -21.86 13.46 3.26
C GLU A 86 -20.33 13.46 3.34
N ASP A 87 -19.66 12.81 2.38
CA ASP A 87 -18.22 12.57 2.46
C ASP A 87 -17.40 13.56 1.63
N LEU A 88 -17.99 14.23 0.64
CA LEU A 88 -17.27 15.19 -0.21
C LEU A 88 -17.75 16.62 0.07
N THR A 89 -16.81 17.56 0.21
CA THR A 89 -17.10 19.00 0.33
C THR A 89 -16.30 19.81 -0.69
N THR A 90 -16.94 20.78 -1.32
CA THR A 90 -16.31 21.76 -2.23
C THR A 90 -16.01 23.09 -1.53
N GLU A 91 -16.16 23.18 -0.19
CA GLU A 91 -15.90 24.42 0.56
C GLU A 91 -14.47 24.94 0.39
N TYR A 92 -13.54 24.05 0.05
CA TYR A 92 -12.13 24.37 -0.17
C TYR A 92 -11.82 24.71 -1.64
N GLN A 93 -12.83 24.69 -2.52
CA GLN A 93 -12.66 24.96 -3.94
C GLN A 93 -12.51 26.46 -4.20
N VAL A 94 -11.30 26.89 -4.56
CA VAL A 94 -11.02 28.23 -5.06
C VAL A 94 -10.26 28.12 -6.36
N LYS A 95 -10.79 28.81 -7.39
CA LYS A 95 -10.43 28.73 -8.82
C LYS A 95 -8.92 28.58 -9.09
N GLY A 96 -8.43 27.34 -9.06
CA GLY A 96 -7.04 26.98 -9.38
C GLY A 96 -6.01 27.33 -8.31
N GLU A 97 -6.44 27.74 -7.10
CA GLU A 97 -5.52 28.09 -6.01
C GLU A 97 -5.49 27.01 -4.92
N PHE A 98 -6.61 26.32 -4.68
CA PHE A 98 -6.79 25.37 -3.56
C PHE A 98 -7.30 24.00 -4.03
N ALA A 99 -7.87 23.20 -3.13
CA ALA A 99 -8.34 21.84 -3.40
C ALA A 99 -9.73 21.80 -4.03
N ASP A 100 -9.94 20.90 -5.00
CA ASP A 100 -11.27 20.62 -5.53
C ASP A 100 -12.24 20.00 -4.51
N TYR A 101 -11.74 19.08 -3.68
CA TYR A 101 -12.54 18.42 -2.65
C TYR A 101 -11.81 18.32 -1.31
N GLY A 102 -12.56 18.50 -0.23
CA GLY A 102 -12.27 17.89 1.06
C GLY A 102 -13.00 16.56 1.18
N VAL A 103 -12.32 15.53 1.68
CA VAL A 103 -12.89 14.21 1.98
C VAL A 103 -13.12 14.10 3.48
N ARG A 104 -14.32 13.71 3.87
CA ARG A 104 -14.71 13.44 5.24
C ARG A 104 -14.91 11.96 5.47
N ILE A 105 -14.37 11.46 6.57
CA ILE A 105 -14.69 10.15 7.13
C ILE A 105 -15.25 10.37 8.52
N ASP A 106 -16.43 9.81 8.80
CA ASP A 106 -17.13 10.00 10.07
C ASP A 106 -17.25 11.49 10.47
N ARG A 107 -17.54 12.34 9.46
CA ARG A 107 -17.67 13.81 9.55
C ARG A 107 -16.39 14.57 9.88
N GLN A 108 -15.24 13.91 9.97
CA GLN A 108 -13.94 14.56 10.14
C GLN A 108 -13.26 14.71 8.78
N LEU A 109 -12.66 15.87 8.51
CA LEU A 109 -11.87 16.09 7.31
C LEU A 109 -10.58 15.27 7.38
N THR A 110 -10.36 14.38 6.41
CA THR A 110 -9.25 13.42 6.43
C THR A 110 -8.36 13.48 5.20
N ALA A 111 -8.83 14.05 4.08
CA ALA A 111 -7.98 14.24 2.91
C ALA A 111 -8.42 15.47 2.08
N PHE A 112 -7.49 15.99 1.28
CA PHE A 112 -7.80 16.89 0.17
C PHE A 112 -7.57 16.20 -1.17
N ILE A 113 -8.39 16.52 -2.17
CA ILE A 113 -8.24 16.04 -3.54
C ILE A 113 -8.11 17.24 -4.48
N GLU A 114 -7.09 17.21 -5.32
CA GLU A 114 -6.90 18.14 -6.43
C GLU A 114 -6.98 17.42 -7.77
N VAL A 115 -7.85 17.92 -8.65
CA VAL A 115 -8.07 17.37 -9.98
C VAL A 115 -7.45 18.28 -11.03
N LYS A 116 -6.64 17.70 -11.92
CA LYS A 116 -6.07 18.37 -13.08
C LYS A 116 -6.74 17.88 -14.36
N ARG A 117 -6.57 18.65 -15.45
CA ARG A 117 -6.91 18.22 -16.81
C ARG A 117 -6.27 16.87 -17.12
N CYS A 118 -6.98 16.01 -17.85
CA CYS A 118 -6.54 14.66 -18.19
C CYS A 118 -5.16 14.59 -18.86
N ALA A 119 -4.82 15.52 -19.77
CA ALA A 119 -3.50 15.55 -20.41
C ALA A 119 -2.38 16.15 -19.54
N THR A 120 -2.71 16.69 -18.37
CA THR A 120 -1.72 17.30 -17.48
C THR A 120 -0.88 16.23 -16.79
N LYS A 121 0.44 16.26 -16.99
CA LYS A 121 1.37 15.47 -16.20
C LYS A 121 1.43 16.00 -14.77
N LEU A 122 1.11 15.15 -13.81
CA LEU A 122 1.13 15.47 -12.38
C LEU A 122 2.56 15.75 -11.92
N ASN A 123 2.73 16.74 -11.03
CA ASN A 123 4.03 17.15 -10.52
C ASN A 123 3.89 17.85 -9.16
N ALA A 124 5.02 18.06 -8.48
CA ALA A 124 5.08 18.65 -7.14
C ALA A 124 4.50 20.08 -7.04
N LYS A 125 4.45 20.87 -8.12
CA LYS A 125 3.83 22.20 -8.08
C LYS A 125 2.33 22.11 -7.88
N HIS A 126 1.69 21.08 -8.46
CA HIS A 126 0.26 20.85 -8.25
C HIS A 126 -0.02 20.44 -6.80
N LEU A 127 0.86 19.63 -6.20
CA LEU A 127 0.72 19.19 -4.81
C LEU A 127 0.78 20.36 -3.81
N ARG A 128 1.59 21.40 -4.08
CA ARG A 128 1.67 22.59 -3.21
C ARG A 128 0.34 23.31 -3.00
N GLN A 129 -0.60 23.20 -3.93
CA GLN A 129 -1.92 23.84 -3.81
C GLN A 129 -2.76 23.23 -2.68
N VAL A 130 -2.58 21.93 -2.40
CA VAL A 130 -3.27 21.22 -1.33
C VAL A 130 -2.42 21.09 -0.06
N GLU A 131 -1.10 21.13 -0.18
CA GLU A 131 -0.16 21.05 0.94
C GLU A 131 -0.42 22.11 2.02
N MET A 132 -0.58 23.38 1.63
CA MET A 132 -0.80 24.47 2.58
C MET A 132 -2.05 24.26 3.44
N TYR A 133 -3.12 23.73 2.85
CA TYR A 133 -4.37 23.42 3.55
C TYR A 133 -4.23 22.21 4.45
N ALA A 134 -3.56 21.17 3.94
CA ALA A 134 -3.26 20.00 4.73
C ALA A 134 -2.51 20.37 6.03
N VAL A 135 -1.52 21.26 5.92
CA VAL A 135 -0.81 21.81 7.10
C VAL A 135 -1.74 22.62 8.01
N ASN A 136 -2.50 23.58 7.47
CA ASN A 136 -3.32 24.48 8.27
C ASN A 136 -4.49 23.78 8.98
N GLU A 137 -5.12 22.81 8.31
CA GLU A 137 -6.27 22.05 8.82
C GLU A 137 -5.85 20.80 9.60
N GLY A 138 -4.55 20.47 9.64
CA GLY A 138 -4.05 19.26 10.30
C GLY A 138 -4.49 17.97 9.61
N VAL A 139 -4.65 18.00 8.28
CA VAL A 139 -5.08 16.87 7.47
C VAL A 139 -3.85 16.13 6.93
N GLU A 140 -3.79 14.82 7.17
CA GLU A 140 -2.61 14.01 6.85
C GLU A 140 -2.54 13.56 5.39
N TRP A 141 -3.66 13.56 4.66
CA TRP A 141 -3.71 12.97 3.31
C TRP A 141 -4.02 13.97 2.21
N MET A 142 -3.30 13.85 1.09
CA MET A 142 -3.54 14.63 -0.12
C MET A 142 -3.58 13.71 -1.32
N VAL A 143 -4.53 13.94 -2.22
CA VAL A 143 -4.69 13.20 -3.46
C VAL A 143 -4.52 14.17 -4.61
N LEU A 144 -3.65 13.83 -5.56
CA LEU A 144 -3.51 14.55 -6.81
C LEU A 144 -3.88 13.59 -7.95
N THR A 145 -4.80 13.99 -8.81
CA THR A 145 -5.24 13.15 -9.92
C THR A 145 -5.55 13.93 -11.19
N ASN A 146 -5.38 13.30 -12.34
CA ASN A 146 -5.91 13.77 -13.63
C ASN A 146 -6.96 12.79 -14.20
N GLY A 147 -7.57 11.98 -13.33
CA GLY A 147 -8.45 10.86 -13.69
C GLY A 147 -7.69 9.59 -14.06
N GLN A 148 -6.61 9.70 -14.85
CA GLN A 148 -5.77 8.56 -15.24
C GLN A 148 -4.84 8.14 -14.13
N VAL A 149 -4.00 9.06 -13.67
CA VAL A 149 -3.02 8.82 -12.61
C VAL A 149 -3.61 9.31 -11.29
N TRP A 150 -3.51 8.49 -10.26
CA TRP A 150 -3.92 8.80 -8.89
C TRP A 150 -2.69 8.73 -7.99
N GLN A 151 -2.26 9.86 -7.46
CA GLN A 151 -1.15 9.95 -6.50
C GLN A 151 -1.72 10.29 -5.13
N VAL A 152 -1.41 9.48 -4.12
CA VAL A 152 -1.82 9.72 -2.73
C VAL A 152 -0.58 9.96 -1.89
N TYR A 153 -0.56 11.11 -1.22
CA TYR A 153 0.55 11.58 -0.41
C TYR A 153 0.14 11.64 1.06
N HIS A 154 1.07 11.24 1.92
CA HIS A 154 0.98 11.40 3.37
C HIS A 154 1.82 12.59 3.82
N LEU A 155 1.24 13.45 4.65
CA LEU A 155 1.90 14.56 5.33
C LEU A 155 2.24 14.15 6.76
N THR A 156 3.53 14.15 7.07
CA THR A 156 4.01 14.03 8.44
C THR A 156 4.35 15.42 8.97
N ALA A 157 3.65 15.86 10.01
CA ALA A 157 3.91 17.13 10.66
C ALA A 157 5.36 17.21 11.19
N GLY A 158 5.97 18.39 11.07
CA GLY A 158 7.36 18.62 11.46
C GLY A 158 7.87 19.97 10.97
N LEU A 159 9.12 20.28 11.30
CA LEU A 159 9.84 21.46 10.81
C LEU A 159 11.15 21.01 10.15
N PRO A 160 11.22 20.83 8.81
CA PRO A 160 10.12 20.99 7.84
C PRO A 160 9.12 19.82 7.89
N VAL A 161 7.93 20.01 7.29
CA VAL A 161 6.99 18.92 7.04
C VAL A 161 7.60 17.91 6.06
N VAL A 162 7.23 16.64 6.19
CA VAL A 162 7.66 15.57 5.29
C VAL A 162 6.46 15.08 4.49
N ILE A 163 6.63 14.97 3.18
CA ILE A 163 5.58 14.52 2.26
C ILE A 163 6.07 13.28 1.53
N ASP A 164 5.36 12.18 1.74
CA ASP A 164 5.68 10.89 1.14
C ASP A 164 4.60 10.48 0.15
N LEU A 165 5.00 10.04 -1.05
CA LEU A 165 4.08 9.36 -1.96
C LEU A 165 3.76 7.97 -1.38
N ALA A 166 2.55 7.77 -0.86
CA ALA A 166 2.10 6.47 -0.33
C ALA A 166 1.75 5.51 -1.47
N LEU A 167 0.95 5.97 -2.43
CA LEU A 167 0.41 5.17 -3.53
C LEU A 167 0.42 5.97 -4.83
N GLU A 168 0.74 5.30 -5.94
CA GLU A 168 0.50 5.82 -7.29
C GLU A 168 -0.12 4.71 -8.15
N VAL A 169 -1.20 5.04 -8.87
CA VAL A 169 -1.88 4.11 -9.79
C VAL A 169 -2.18 4.81 -11.10
N ASP A 170 -1.74 4.23 -12.22
CA ASP A 170 -2.16 4.62 -13.57
C ASP A 170 -3.29 3.68 -14.06
N LEU A 171 -4.50 4.22 -14.18
CA LEU A 171 -5.67 3.46 -14.61
C LEU A 171 -5.65 3.08 -16.09
N LEU A 172 -4.89 3.78 -16.94
CA LEU A 172 -4.71 3.44 -18.35
C LEU A 172 -3.34 2.81 -18.65
N GLY A 173 -2.45 2.75 -17.65
CA GLY A 173 -1.14 2.10 -17.74
C GLY A 173 -1.21 0.57 -17.81
N ASP A 174 -0.09 -0.09 -17.56
CA ASP A 174 0.01 -1.54 -17.64
C ASP A 174 -0.83 -2.27 -16.57
N GLY A 175 -1.15 -3.53 -16.85
CA GLY A 175 -1.89 -4.39 -15.94
C GLY A 175 -3.40 -4.38 -16.12
N GLY A 176 -4.02 -5.50 -15.75
CA GLY A 176 -5.46 -5.70 -15.88
C GLY A 176 -6.27 -4.92 -14.81
N PRO A 177 -7.59 -4.79 -14.99
CA PRO A 177 -8.45 -4.06 -14.05
C PRO A 177 -8.42 -4.61 -12.62
N ALA A 178 -8.14 -5.91 -12.45
CA ALA A 178 -7.98 -6.50 -11.12
C ALA A 178 -6.77 -5.91 -10.38
N HIS A 179 -5.62 -5.87 -11.04
CA HIS A 179 -4.39 -5.30 -10.47
C HIS A 179 -4.57 -3.82 -10.11
N LYS A 180 -5.10 -3.02 -11.04
CA LYS A 180 -5.37 -1.59 -10.83
C LYS A 180 -6.40 -1.35 -9.72
N GLY A 181 -7.46 -2.17 -9.68
CA GLY A 181 -8.47 -2.09 -8.63
C GLY A 181 -7.91 -2.43 -7.25
N ASP A 182 -7.10 -3.47 -7.14
CA ASP A 182 -6.45 -3.86 -5.88
C ASP A 182 -5.40 -2.83 -5.42
N ALA A 183 -4.71 -2.17 -6.36
CA ALA A 183 -3.78 -1.10 -6.06
C ALA A 183 -4.49 0.19 -5.59
N LEU A 184 -5.64 0.52 -6.17
CA LEU A 184 -6.41 1.73 -5.81
C LEU A 184 -7.34 1.53 -4.60
N PHE A 185 -7.65 0.28 -4.26
CA PHE A 185 -8.52 -0.09 -3.13
C PHE A 185 -8.22 0.62 -1.79
N PRO A 186 -6.97 0.89 -1.38
CA PRO A 186 -6.67 1.62 -0.15
C PRO A 186 -7.34 3.01 -0.07
N LEU A 187 -7.70 3.61 -1.21
CA LEU A 187 -8.39 4.89 -1.30
C LEU A 187 -9.93 4.78 -1.18
N SER A 188 -10.50 3.57 -1.17
CA SER A 188 -11.94 3.36 -0.94
C SER A 188 -12.35 3.82 0.46
N LYS A 189 -13.58 4.33 0.61
CA LYS A 189 -14.11 4.84 1.88
C LYS A 189 -13.92 3.86 3.04
N GLU A 190 -14.22 2.59 2.84
CA GLU A 190 -14.12 1.54 3.85
C GLU A 190 -12.67 1.26 4.25
N ALA A 191 -11.75 1.23 3.28
CA ALA A 191 -10.32 1.04 3.52
C ALA A 191 -9.71 2.24 4.23
N PHE A 192 -10.06 3.45 3.79
CA PHE A 192 -9.61 4.71 4.37
C PHE A 192 -10.06 4.85 5.83
N LYS A 193 -11.36 4.58 6.10
CA LYS A 193 -11.92 4.54 7.46
C LYS A 193 -11.22 3.53 8.38
N ARG A 194 -10.70 2.44 7.82
CA ARG A 194 -10.00 1.39 8.56
C ARG A 194 -8.48 1.59 8.59
N ARG A 195 -7.98 2.73 8.10
CA ARG A 195 -6.55 3.09 8.08
C ARG A 195 -5.67 2.12 7.30
N VAL A 196 -6.23 1.45 6.28
CA VAL A 196 -5.47 0.55 5.40
C VAL A 196 -4.38 1.32 4.65
N ILE A 197 -4.66 2.57 4.28
CA ILE A 197 -3.69 3.42 3.60
C ILE A 197 -2.55 3.87 4.52
N ASP A 198 -2.80 4.06 5.81
CA ASP A 198 -1.78 4.31 6.82
C ASP A 198 -0.81 3.14 6.93
N ASP A 199 -1.33 1.90 6.98
CA ASP A 199 -0.49 0.70 7.04
C ASP A 199 0.38 0.57 5.79
N LEU A 200 -0.20 0.85 4.61
CA LEU A 200 0.54 0.87 3.34
C LEU A 200 1.67 1.92 3.37
N TRP A 201 1.37 3.14 3.79
CA TRP A 201 2.37 4.21 3.89
C TRP A 201 3.44 3.87 4.92
N ARG A 202 3.07 3.41 6.12
CA ARG A 202 4.03 3.03 7.18
C ARG A 202 4.99 1.95 6.70
N ALA A 203 4.49 0.93 6.00
CA ALA A 203 5.34 -0.09 5.42
C ALA A 203 6.33 0.52 4.41
N LYS A 204 5.83 1.38 3.49
CA LYS A 204 6.66 2.04 2.48
C LYS A 204 7.71 2.98 3.09
N ALA A 205 7.34 3.76 4.09
CA ALA A 205 8.22 4.67 4.82
C ALA A 205 9.31 3.90 5.59
N ALA A 206 8.93 2.80 6.26
CA ALA A 206 9.85 1.92 6.96
C ALA A 206 10.87 1.24 6.02
N THR A 207 10.49 1.01 4.77
CA THR A 207 11.37 0.45 3.73
C THR A 207 11.94 1.50 2.77
N SER A 208 11.86 2.79 3.11
CA SER A 208 12.48 3.84 2.29
C SER A 208 14.00 3.71 2.26
N PRO A 209 14.70 4.20 1.21
CA PRO A 209 16.16 4.16 1.14
C PRO A 209 16.84 4.72 2.39
N LYS A 210 16.33 5.86 2.90
CA LYS A 210 16.84 6.50 4.11
C LYS A 210 16.63 5.62 5.36
N SER A 211 15.45 5.01 5.51
CA SER A 211 15.17 4.11 6.63
C SER A 211 16.06 2.87 6.59
N LEU A 212 16.18 2.23 5.43
CA LEU A 212 17.04 1.06 5.24
C LEU A 212 18.52 1.41 5.46
N ALA A 213 18.98 2.56 4.97
CA ALA A 213 20.34 3.04 5.20
C ALA A 213 20.61 3.27 6.69
N SER A 214 19.65 3.85 7.43
CA SER A 214 19.76 4.01 8.89
C SER A 214 19.86 2.66 9.61
N VAL A 215 19.14 1.64 9.16
CA VAL A 215 19.23 0.29 9.73
C VAL A 215 20.60 -0.32 9.44
N LEU A 216 21.07 -0.23 8.19
CA LEU A 216 22.36 -0.78 7.77
C LEU A 216 23.56 -0.11 8.48
N LEU A 217 23.42 1.17 8.82
CA LEU A 217 24.44 1.95 9.53
C LEU A 217 24.28 1.93 11.06
N SER A 218 23.36 1.12 11.59
CA SER A 218 23.22 0.95 13.04
C SER A 218 24.41 0.19 13.65
N ASP A 219 24.76 0.51 14.90
CA ASP A 219 25.89 -0.12 15.60
C ASP A 219 25.81 -1.66 15.62
N ALA A 220 24.60 -2.21 15.80
CA ALA A 220 24.38 -3.65 15.82
C ALA A 220 24.68 -4.32 14.46
N VAL A 221 24.27 -3.68 13.36
CA VAL A 221 24.51 -4.19 11.99
C VAL A 221 25.97 -4.00 11.61
N LEU A 222 26.56 -2.83 11.88
CA LEU A 222 27.96 -2.56 11.63
C LEU A 222 28.88 -3.53 12.39
N GLU A 223 28.58 -3.82 13.65
CA GLU A 223 29.37 -4.77 14.45
C GLU A 223 29.25 -6.21 13.91
N SER A 224 28.05 -6.59 13.47
CA SER A 224 27.83 -7.90 12.84
C SER A 224 28.57 -8.03 11.50
N ALA A 225 28.48 -6.99 10.65
CA ALA A 225 29.19 -6.94 9.38
C ALA A 225 30.71 -6.93 9.57
N ARG A 226 31.22 -6.22 10.58
CA ARG A 226 32.64 -6.19 10.95
C ARG A 226 33.16 -7.57 11.36
N LYS A 227 32.42 -8.29 12.22
CA LYS A 227 32.76 -9.66 12.62
C LYS A 227 32.78 -10.62 11.43
N GLU A 228 31.81 -10.50 10.54
CA GLU A 228 31.71 -11.35 9.36
C GLU A 228 32.83 -11.07 8.36
N LEU A 229 33.17 -9.79 8.12
CA LEU A 229 34.30 -9.42 7.27
C LEU A 229 35.62 -9.96 7.83
N ARG A 230 35.84 -9.85 9.15
CA ARG A 230 37.02 -10.41 9.80
C ARG A 230 37.07 -11.92 9.66
N ARG A 231 35.95 -12.61 9.81
CA ARG A 231 35.88 -14.08 9.66
C ARG A 231 36.25 -14.52 8.24
N GLN A 232 35.81 -13.80 7.22
CA GLN A 232 36.06 -14.14 5.81
C GLN A 232 37.46 -13.74 5.32
N THR A 233 37.98 -12.62 5.81
CA THR A 233 39.19 -11.98 5.23
C THR A 233 40.38 -11.89 6.18
N SER A 234 40.19 -12.24 7.46
CA SER A 234 41.12 -11.97 8.57
C SER A 234 41.43 -10.48 8.84
N HIS A 235 40.87 -9.56 8.04
CA HIS A 235 41.07 -8.12 8.24
C HIS A 235 40.13 -7.57 9.32
N ASN A 236 40.69 -6.83 10.29
CA ASN A 236 39.93 -6.23 11.39
C ASN A 236 39.81 -4.72 11.18
N ILE A 237 38.67 -4.30 10.61
CA ILE A 237 38.34 -2.88 10.40
C ILE A 237 37.64 -2.29 11.63
N ASP A 238 37.76 -0.98 11.84
CA ASP A 238 36.96 -0.25 12.82
C ASP A 238 35.50 -0.07 12.35
N ALA A 239 34.54 -0.10 13.28
CA ALA A 239 33.12 -0.01 12.95
C ALA A 239 32.74 1.34 12.31
N LYS A 240 33.36 2.45 12.73
CA LYS A 240 33.10 3.78 12.15
C LYS A 240 33.63 3.86 10.73
N GLU A 241 34.83 3.31 10.49
CA GLU A 241 35.41 3.28 9.14
C GLU A 241 34.60 2.38 8.20
N LEU A 242 34.11 1.22 8.68
CA LEU A 242 33.18 0.38 7.92
C LEU A 242 31.89 1.13 7.56
N GLY A 243 31.28 1.84 8.53
CA GLY A 243 30.12 2.67 8.27
C GLY A 243 30.38 3.76 7.22
N ARG A 244 31.52 4.45 7.31
CA ARG A 244 31.95 5.44 6.32
C ARG A 244 32.11 4.83 4.92
N LEU A 245 32.71 3.65 4.81
CA LEU A 245 32.88 2.96 3.53
C LEU A 245 31.53 2.52 2.96
N LEU A 246 30.64 1.93 3.76
CA LEU A 246 29.29 1.56 3.31
C LEU A 246 28.53 2.79 2.80
N GLN A 247 28.57 3.90 3.53
CA GLN A 247 27.95 5.16 3.12
C GLN A 247 28.53 5.70 1.79
N THR A 248 29.85 5.74 1.65
CA THR A 248 30.52 6.37 0.50
C THR A 248 30.68 5.45 -0.72
N THR A 249 30.44 4.14 -0.59
CA THR A 249 30.64 3.18 -1.69
C THR A 249 29.39 2.41 -2.08
N VAL A 250 28.53 2.06 -1.11
CA VAL A 250 27.35 1.22 -1.33
C VAL A 250 26.04 2.02 -1.26
N LEU A 251 25.94 2.96 -0.32
CA LEU A 251 24.70 3.68 -0.01
C LEU A 251 24.68 5.13 -0.55
N ARG A 252 25.46 5.44 -1.60
CA ARG A 252 25.72 6.82 -2.07
C ARG A 252 24.47 7.67 -2.28
N ASP A 253 23.41 7.06 -2.82
CA ASP A 253 22.17 7.75 -3.20
C ASP A 253 21.01 7.47 -2.23
N SER A 254 21.27 6.78 -1.11
CA SER A 254 20.24 6.30 -0.17
C SER A 254 20.11 7.12 1.11
N LEU A 255 20.88 8.21 1.26
CA LEU A 255 20.98 9.03 2.48
C LEU A 255 20.62 10.49 2.23
#